data_AF-A0A450XD50-F1
#
_entry.id   AF-A0A450XD50-F1
#
_cell.length_a   1.000
_cell.length_b   1.000
_cell.length_c   1.000
_cell.angle_alpha   90.00
_cell.angle_beta   90.00
_cell.angle_gamma   90.00
#
_symmetry.space_group_name_H-M   'P 1'
#
loop_
_entity.id
_entity.type
_entity.pdbx_description
1 polymer ?
#
loop_
_entity_poly.entity_id
_entity_poly.type
_entity_poly.pdbx_seq_one_letter_code
_entity_poly.pdbx_strand_id
1 'polypeptide(L)'
;MSFEISDDSLETLLDKILEVYDKFSKQYLTHNADAYLNSVLVARALSNALKDIQRMTDLHLNEDQLPDKHKYAGFVSKWIAKERPIQLKDVPAQNHLERRIYQWVNASFAVHVMASFLEHGPIRWEIVNQLEYWFTFREERGETLALVAYCSEQMAQHCQ
;
A
#
# COMPACT_ATOMS: atom_id res chain seq x y z
N MET A 1 27.43 5.25 8.24
CA MET A 1 27.09 6.49 7.50
C MET A 1 25.58 6.44 7.33
N SER A 2 24.81 7.40 7.85
CA SER A 2 23.34 7.36 7.80
C SER A 2 22.87 7.62 6.37
N PHE A 3 22.14 6.68 5.79
CA PHE A 3 21.44 6.91 4.52
C PHE A 3 20.27 7.86 4.84
N GLU A 4 20.41 9.13 4.47
CA GLU A 4 19.30 10.07 4.54
C GLU A 4 18.27 9.67 3.48
N ILE A 5 17.01 9.55 3.88
CA ILE A 5 15.90 9.35 2.94
C ILE A 5 15.94 10.54 1.98
N SER A 6 16.30 10.31 0.71
CA SER A 6 16.34 11.39 -0.27
C SER A 6 14.92 11.87 -0.59
N ASP A 7 14.78 13.18 -0.78
CA ASP A 7 13.52 13.79 -1.24
C ASP A 7 13.06 13.15 -2.57
N ASP A 8 13.99 12.81 -3.46
CA ASP A 8 13.75 12.09 -4.72
C ASP A 8 13.02 10.75 -4.52
N SER A 9 13.32 10.01 -3.44
CA SER A 9 12.69 8.72 -3.15
C SER A 9 11.22 8.90 -2.72
N LEU A 10 10.95 9.99 -1.99
CA LEU A 10 9.60 10.32 -1.55
C LEU A 10 8.74 10.79 -2.71
N GLU A 11 9.29 11.66 -3.58
CA GLU A 11 8.60 12.15 -4.79
C GLU A 11 8.25 11.00 -5.73
N THR A 12 9.21 10.10 -6.02
CA THR A 12 8.98 8.94 -6.88
C THR A 12 7.86 8.04 -6.36
N LEU A 13 7.83 7.79 -5.04
CA LEU A 13 6.77 7.00 -4.43
C LEU A 13 5.43 7.74 -4.45
N LEU A 14 5.43 9.05 -4.24
CA LEU A 14 4.21 9.85 -4.29
C LEU A 14 3.57 9.79 -5.68
N ASP A 15 4.35 9.99 -6.74
CA ASP A 15 3.88 9.90 -8.13
C ASP A 15 3.26 8.53 -8.41
N LYS A 16 3.92 7.47 -7.98
CA LYS A 16 3.39 6.10 -8.10
C LYS A 16 2.06 5.92 -7.37
N ILE A 17 1.93 6.42 -6.14
CA ILE A 17 0.68 6.32 -5.37
C ILE A 17 -0.44 7.14 -6.01
N LEU A 18 -0.13 8.31 -6.57
CA LEU A 18 -1.11 9.13 -7.30
C LEU A 18 -1.61 8.41 -8.56
N GLU A 19 -0.71 7.75 -9.32
CA GLU A 19 -1.08 6.94 -10.48
C GLU A 19 -1.98 5.76 -10.09
N VAL A 20 -1.63 5.05 -9.02
CA VAL A 20 -2.45 3.95 -8.50
C VAL A 20 -3.82 4.45 -8.06
N TYR A 21 -3.88 5.61 -7.40
CA TYR A 21 -5.14 6.22 -6.99
C TYR A 21 -6.01 6.64 -8.17
N ASP A 22 -5.45 7.23 -9.22
CA ASP A 22 -6.22 7.58 -10.43
C ASP A 22 -6.87 6.35 -11.06
N LYS A 23 -6.13 5.24 -11.18
CA LYS A 23 -6.67 3.96 -11.66
C LYS A 23 -7.73 3.38 -10.72
N PHE A 24 -7.43 3.35 -9.43
CA PHE A 24 -8.32 2.81 -8.40
C PHE A 24 -9.64 3.60 -8.32
N SER A 25 -9.57 4.93 -8.36
CA SER A 25 -10.74 5.80 -8.22
C SER A 25 -11.70 5.66 -9.39
N LYS A 26 -11.18 5.51 -10.62
CA LYS A 26 -11.98 5.24 -11.82
C LYS A 26 -12.72 3.91 -11.73
N GLN A 27 -12.07 2.88 -11.17
CA GLN A 27 -12.64 1.54 -11.11
C GLN A 27 -13.59 1.33 -9.93
N TYR A 28 -13.30 1.92 -8.77
CA TYR A 28 -13.97 1.58 -7.50
C TYR A 28 -14.72 2.75 -6.85
N LEU A 29 -14.43 4.00 -7.22
CA LEU A 29 -15.00 5.20 -6.59
C LEU A 29 -15.92 6.00 -7.51
N THR A 30 -16.17 5.54 -8.73
CA THR A 30 -16.99 6.24 -9.75
C THR A 30 -18.41 6.58 -9.32
N HIS A 31 -18.94 5.92 -8.29
CA HIS A 31 -20.26 6.21 -7.70
C HIS A 31 -20.19 6.94 -6.34
N ASN A 32 -18.99 7.15 -5.79
CA ASN A 32 -18.76 7.81 -4.50
C ASN A 32 -18.15 9.20 -4.75
N ALA A 33 -18.99 10.18 -5.10
CA ALA A 33 -18.59 11.55 -5.47
C ALA A 33 -17.79 12.29 -4.36
N ASP A 34 -17.77 11.75 -3.14
CA ASP A 34 -17.18 12.39 -1.97
C ASP A 34 -15.87 11.75 -1.49
N ALA A 35 -15.38 10.70 -2.14
CA ALA A 35 -14.11 10.06 -1.78
C ALA A 35 -12.92 10.80 -2.42
N TYR A 36 -11.92 11.17 -1.60
CA TYR A 36 -10.71 11.85 -2.07
C TYR A 36 -9.45 11.30 -1.39
N LEU A 37 -8.32 11.41 -2.08
CA LEU A 37 -7.01 11.08 -1.52
C LEU A 37 -6.45 12.27 -0.74
N ASN A 38 -6.25 12.10 0.57
CA ASN A 38 -5.64 13.11 1.42
C ASN A 38 -4.10 13.05 1.30
N SER A 39 -3.51 14.06 0.65
CA SER A 39 -2.07 14.12 0.38
C SER A 39 -1.20 14.14 1.64
N VAL A 40 -1.68 14.75 2.73
CA VAL A 40 -0.95 14.77 4.02
C VAL A 40 -0.85 13.37 4.61
N LEU A 41 -1.93 12.59 4.55
CA LEU A 41 -1.94 11.20 5.02
C LEU A 41 -1.07 10.31 4.15
N VAL A 42 -1.04 10.53 2.83
CA VAL A 42 -0.12 9.83 1.92
C VAL A 42 1.33 10.14 2.25
N ALA A 43 1.70 11.41 2.37
CA ALA A 43 3.07 11.80 2.70
C ALA A 43 3.53 11.21 4.06
N ARG A 44 2.63 11.19 5.05
CA ARG A 44 2.88 10.54 6.34
C ARG A 44 3.10 9.03 6.20
N ALA A 45 2.27 8.34 5.41
CA ALA A 45 2.41 6.92 5.14
C ALA A 45 3.76 6.60 4.49
N LEU A 46 4.13 7.36 3.45
CA LEU A 46 5.39 7.18 2.72
C LEU A 46 6.61 7.48 3.59
N SER A 47 6.59 8.57 4.36
CA SER A 47 7.69 8.89 5.29
C SER A 47 7.89 7.78 6.33
N ASN A 48 6.82 7.24 6.88
CA ASN A 48 6.89 6.13 7.84
C ASN A 48 7.37 4.82 7.18
N ALA A 49 6.92 4.53 5.96
CA ALA A 49 7.38 3.38 5.19
C ALA A 49 8.88 3.46 4.89
N LEU A 50 9.37 4.60 4.41
CA LEU A 50 10.79 4.82 4.14
C LEU A 50 11.64 4.70 5.40
N LYS A 51 11.18 5.20 6.55
CA LYS A 51 11.85 5.00 7.84
C LYS A 51 11.93 3.53 8.24
N ASP A 52 10.85 2.77 8.06
CA ASP A 52 10.85 1.33 8.37
C ASP A 52 11.77 0.54 7.41
N ILE A 53 11.76 0.88 6.11
CA ILE A 53 12.66 0.29 5.10
C ILE A 53 14.12 0.60 5.43
N GLN A 54 14.42 1.84 5.84
CA GLN A 54 15.77 2.24 6.23
C GLN A 54 16.25 1.43 7.44
N ARG A 55 15.44 1.35 8.50
CA ARG A 55 15.79 0.54 9.69
C ARG A 55 16.02 -0.92 9.34
N MET A 56 15.21 -1.49 8.44
CA MET A 56 15.38 -2.87 8.00
C MET A 56 16.69 -3.05 7.22
N THR A 57 16.99 -2.11 6.32
CA THR A 57 18.23 -2.09 5.53
C THR A 57 19.45 -2.01 6.44
N ASP A 58 19.45 -1.08 7.41
CA ASP A 58 20.56 -0.90 8.37
C ASP A 58 20.86 -2.15 9.20
N LEU A 59 19.84 -3.00 9.44
CA LEU A 59 19.95 -4.17 10.32
C LEU A 59 20.18 -5.48 9.57
N HIS A 60 19.75 -5.60 8.32
CA HIS A 60 19.67 -6.89 7.62
C HIS A 60 20.32 -6.91 6.24
N LEU A 61 20.68 -5.75 5.67
CA LEU A 61 21.29 -5.65 4.35
C LEU A 61 22.75 -5.21 4.48
N ASN A 62 23.59 -5.68 3.56
CA ASN A 62 24.96 -5.16 3.44
C ASN A 62 24.91 -3.71 2.93
N GLU A 63 25.96 -2.91 3.19
CA GLU A 63 25.98 -1.47 2.89
C GLU A 63 25.65 -1.10 1.42
N ASP A 64 25.87 -2.02 0.48
CA ASP A 64 25.61 -1.82 -0.96
C ASP A 64 24.28 -2.44 -1.46
N GLN A 65 23.49 -3.06 -0.58
CA GLN A 65 22.25 -3.73 -0.97
C GLN A 65 21.04 -2.82 -0.81
N LEU A 66 20.39 -2.51 -1.94
CA LEU A 66 19.13 -1.79 -1.95
C LEU A 66 17.96 -2.71 -1.56
N PRO A 67 16.92 -2.16 -0.90
CA PRO A 67 15.68 -2.89 -0.68
C PRO A 67 15.04 -3.27 -2.04
N ASP A 68 14.69 -4.53 -2.18
CA ASP A 68 13.95 -5.04 -3.34
C ASP A 68 12.52 -4.47 -3.41
N LYS A 69 11.89 -4.63 -4.59
CA LYS A 69 10.52 -4.17 -4.84
C LYS A 69 9.49 -4.78 -3.88
N HIS A 70 9.70 -5.99 -3.37
CA HIS A 70 8.75 -6.65 -2.45
C HIS A 70 8.77 -6.01 -1.08
N LYS A 71 9.94 -5.55 -0.61
CA LYS A 71 10.05 -4.71 0.59
C LYS A 71 9.25 -3.42 0.42
N TYR A 72 9.43 -2.70 -0.69
CA TYR A 72 8.61 -1.52 -0.97
C TYR A 72 7.12 -1.86 -0.99
N ALA A 73 6.73 -2.95 -1.66
CA ALA A 73 5.35 -3.41 -1.72
C ALA A 73 4.75 -3.64 -0.33
N GLY A 74 5.47 -4.35 0.55
CA GLY A 74 5.02 -4.70 1.89
C GLY A 74 4.96 -3.49 2.84
N PHE A 75 6.04 -2.70 2.91
CA PHE A 75 6.12 -1.56 3.84
C PHE A 75 5.21 -0.39 3.42
N VAL A 76 5.14 -0.07 2.13
CA VAL A 76 4.30 1.04 1.64
C VAL A 76 2.82 0.69 1.80
N SER A 77 2.39 -0.49 1.37
CA SER A 77 0.98 -0.91 1.51
C SER A 77 0.51 -0.98 2.96
N LYS A 78 1.37 -1.49 3.86
CA LYS A 78 1.14 -1.49 5.32
C LYS A 78 0.80 -0.09 5.82
N TRP A 79 1.64 0.89 5.51
CA TRP A 79 1.45 2.25 6.00
C TRP A 79 0.27 2.96 5.33
N ILE A 80 0.01 2.70 4.05
CA ILE A 80 -1.22 3.18 3.39
C ILE A 80 -2.48 2.62 4.10
N ALA A 81 -2.51 1.32 4.41
CA ALA A 81 -3.61 0.71 5.15
C ALA A 81 -3.79 1.29 6.56
N LYS A 82 -2.67 1.58 7.23
CA LYS A 82 -2.66 2.13 8.59
C LYS A 82 -3.10 3.60 8.64
N GLU A 83 -2.59 4.42 7.73
CA GLU A 83 -2.86 5.86 7.68
C GLU A 83 -4.22 6.20 7.07
N ARG A 84 -4.77 5.30 6.25
CA ARG A 84 -6.09 5.41 5.62
C ARG A 84 -6.27 6.71 4.84
N PRO A 85 -5.44 6.96 3.80
CA PRO A 85 -5.42 8.23 3.10
C PRO A 85 -6.67 8.54 2.28
N ILE A 86 -7.48 7.56 1.91
CA ILE A 86 -8.77 7.80 1.24
C ILE A 86 -9.78 8.25 2.31
N GLN A 87 -10.25 9.48 2.17
CA GLN A 87 -11.17 10.16 3.07
C GLN A 87 -12.50 10.44 2.35
N LEU A 88 -13.58 10.58 3.11
CA LEU A 88 -14.89 11.02 2.60
C LEU A 88 -15.09 12.49 3.00
N LYS A 89 -15.56 13.34 2.09
CA LYS A 89 -15.82 14.77 2.37
C LYS A 89 -16.90 14.96 3.43
N ASP A 90 -18.01 14.23 3.27
CA ASP A 90 -19.06 14.13 4.26
C ASP A 90 -18.96 12.78 4.94
N VAL A 91 -18.86 12.76 6.27
CA VAL A 91 -18.98 11.52 7.05
C VAL A 91 -20.44 11.10 6.93
N PRO A 92 -20.77 10.02 6.22
CA PRO A 92 -22.15 9.71 5.95
C PRO A 92 -22.88 9.41 7.26
N ALA A 93 -24.10 9.92 7.38
CA ALA A 93 -24.92 9.78 8.58
C ALA A 93 -25.22 8.29 8.85
N GLN A 94 -24.37 7.64 9.67
CA GLN A 94 -24.54 6.34 10.32
C GLN A 94 -25.09 5.16 9.50
N ASN A 95 -25.12 5.20 8.17
CA ASN A 95 -25.59 4.05 7.41
C ASN A 95 -24.49 2.97 7.43
N HIS A 96 -24.83 1.76 7.92
CA HIS A 96 -23.87 0.67 8.11
C HIS A 96 -23.12 0.30 6.82
N LEU A 97 -23.75 0.50 5.66
CA LEU A 97 -23.16 0.25 4.35
C LEU A 97 -22.03 1.22 4.03
N GLU A 98 -22.20 2.51 4.31
CA GLU A 98 -21.21 3.56 4.02
C GLU A 98 -20.01 3.45 4.96
N ARG A 99 -20.26 3.12 6.24
CA ARG A 99 -19.19 2.82 7.20
C ARG A 99 -18.40 1.58 6.77
N ARG A 100 -19.05 0.58 6.19
CA ARG A 100 -18.40 -0.61 5.64
C ARG A 100 -17.57 -0.23 4.41
N ILE A 101 -18.10 0.53 3.46
CA ILE A 101 -17.33 1.01 2.30
C ILE A 101 -16.08 1.78 2.76
N TYR A 102 -16.21 2.69 3.72
CA TYR A 102 -15.06 3.42 4.28
C TYR A 102 -14.05 2.50 4.99
N GLN A 103 -14.52 1.45 5.66
CA GLN A 103 -13.66 0.50 6.36
C GLN A 103 -12.82 -0.35 5.40
N TRP A 104 -13.38 -0.72 4.24
CA TRP A 104 -12.71 -1.60 3.27
C TRP A 104 -11.96 -0.83 2.18
N VAL A 105 -12.36 0.40 1.83
CA VAL A 105 -11.77 1.15 0.69
C VAL A 105 -10.26 1.35 0.83
N ASN A 106 -9.78 1.68 2.03
CA ASN A 106 -8.35 1.88 2.27
C ASN A 106 -7.58 0.55 2.28
N ALA A 107 -8.22 -0.55 2.68
CA ALA A 107 -7.63 -1.89 2.61
C ALA A 107 -7.52 -2.35 1.15
N SER A 108 -8.58 -2.22 0.35
CA SER A 108 -8.56 -2.49 -1.08
C SER A 108 -7.53 -1.62 -1.80
N PHE A 109 -7.44 -0.33 -1.45
CA PHE A 109 -6.44 0.57 -2.00
C PHE A 109 -5.02 0.12 -1.64
N ALA A 110 -4.76 -0.30 -0.39
CA ALA A 110 -3.47 -0.84 0.01
C ALA A 110 -3.08 -2.10 -0.78
N VAL A 111 -4.04 -2.98 -1.11
CA VAL A 111 -3.78 -4.13 -2.02
C VAL A 111 -3.37 -3.66 -3.41
N HIS A 112 -4.05 -2.65 -3.98
CA HIS A 112 -3.69 -2.10 -5.28
C HIS A 112 -2.30 -1.44 -5.26
N VAL A 113 -1.97 -0.75 -4.17
CA VAL A 113 -0.63 -0.22 -3.93
C VAL A 113 0.40 -1.34 -3.89
N MET A 114 0.16 -2.42 -3.13
CA MET A 114 1.05 -3.59 -3.11
C MET A 114 1.25 -4.18 -4.51
N ALA A 115 0.15 -4.41 -5.23
CA ALA A 115 0.17 -4.98 -6.58
C ALA A 115 0.94 -4.11 -7.58
N SER A 116 0.94 -2.79 -7.41
CA SER A 116 1.64 -1.86 -8.30
C SER A 116 3.17 -2.00 -8.30
N PHE A 117 3.74 -2.67 -7.29
CA PHE A 117 5.17 -2.97 -7.22
C PHE A 117 5.51 -4.34 -7.84
N LEU A 118 4.52 -5.16 -8.20
CA LEU A 118 4.73 -6.48 -8.77
C LEU A 118 4.69 -6.43 -10.30
N GLU A 119 5.48 -7.27 -10.96
CA GLU A 119 5.67 -7.24 -12.41
C GLU A 119 4.88 -8.34 -13.16
N HIS A 120 4.57 -9.45 -12.49
CA HIS A 120 4.15 -10.67 -13.20
C HIS A 120 2.65 -10.97 -13.16
N GLY A 121 1.83 -9.94 -12.95
CA GLY A 121 0.39 -10.02 -13.04
C GLY A 121 -0.31 -9.70 -11.71
N PRO A 122 -1.66 -9.72 -11.72
CA PRO A 122 -2.44 -9.36 -10.55
C PRO A 122 -2.26 -10.40 -9.43
N ILE A 123 -2.36 -9.92 -8.19
CA ILE A 123 -2.44 -10.81 -7.02
C ILE A 123 -3.71 -11.65 -7.15
N ARG A 124 -3.59 -12.97 -6.93
CA ARG A 124 -4.73 -13.90 -7.02
C ARG A 124 -5.85 -13.47 -6.07
N TRP A 125 -7.09 -13.63 -6.52
CA TRP A 125 -8.27 -13.13 -5.79
C TRP A 125 -8.40 -13.72 -4.37
N GLU A 126 -7.97 -14.97 -4.16
CA GLU A 126 -7.97 -15.60 -2.84
C GLU A 126 -7.04 -14.87 -1.86
N ILE A 127 -5.87 -14.43 -2.36
CA ILE A 127 -4.87 -13.69 -1.59
C ILE A 127 -5.35 -12.25 -1.37
N VAL A 128 -5.98 -11.63 -2.38
CA VAL A 128 -6.57 -10.29 -2.27
C VAL A 128 -7.54 -10.22 -1.08
N ASN A 129 -8.49 -11.16 -0.98
CA ASN A 129 -9.45 -11.19 0.13
C ASN A 129 -8.77 -11.29 1.51
N GLN A 130 -7.69 -12.07 1.62
CA GLN A 130 -6.94 -12.20 2.87
C GLN A 130 -6.14 -10.93 3.19
N LEU A 131 -5.52 -10.32 2.18
CA LEU A 131 -4.81 -9.06 2.34
C LEU A 131 -5.74 -7.93 2.76
N GLU A 132 -6.93 -7.81 2.15
CA GLU A 132 -7.92 -6.81 2.55
C GLU A 132 -8.37 -7.02 4.00
N TYR A 133 -8.60 -8.27 4.40
CA TYR A 133 -8.93 -8.61 5.78
C TYR A 133 -7.77 -8.23 6.74
N TRP A 134 -6.52 -8.54 6.39
CA TRP A 134 -5.36 -8.17 7.18
C TRP A 134 -5.21 -6.66 7.28
N PHE A 135 -5.24 -5.92 6.17
CA PHE A 135 -5.17 -4.47 6.17
C PHE A 135 -6.31 -3.80 6.94
N THR A 136 -7.48 -4.43 7.03
CA THR A 136 -8.62 -3.89 7.77
C THR A 136 -8.52 -4.14 9.28
N PHE A 137 -8.06 -5.34 9.70
CA PHE A 137 -8.24 -5.83 11.07
C PHE A 137 -6.96 -6.29 11.79
N ARG A 138 -5.83 -6.41 11.09
CA ARG A 138 -4.57 -6.91 11.64
C ARG A 138 -3.47 -5.88 11.51
N GLU A 139 -2.59 -5.84 12.51
CA GLU A 139 -1.34 -5.09 12.42
C GLU A 139 -0.23 -6.04 11.97
N GLU A 140 -0.15 -6.27 10.66
CA GLU A 140 0.92 -7.09 10.08
C GLU A 140 2.24 -6.32 10.00
N ARG A 141 3.33 -7.07 10.17
CA ARG A 141 4.69 -6.55 9.99
C ARG A 141 4.97 -6.31 8.51
N GLY A 142 5.84 -5.33 8.22
CA GLY A 142 6.16 -4.98 6.83
C GLY A 142 6.89 -6.11 6.11
N GLU A 143 7.72 -6.84 6.86
CA GLU A 143 8.47 -8.01 6.44
C GLU A 143 7.57 -9.18 6.06
N THR A 144 6.50 -9.43 6.84
CA THR A 144 5.49 -10.45 6.51
C THR A 144 4.82 -10.11 5.18
N LEU A 145 4.42 -8.85 5.01
CA LEU A 145 3.78 -8.39 3.79
C LEU A 145 4.73 -8.39 2.58
N ALA A 146 6.01 -8.13 2.79
CA ALA A 146 7.04 -8.25 1.75
C ALA A 146 7.21 -9.70 1.30
N LEU A 147 7.22 -10.67 2.23
CA LEU A 147 7.23 -12.09 1.89
C LEU A 147 5.97 -12.50 1.12
N VAL A 148 4.80 -11.99 1.51
CA VAL A 148 3.54 -12.27 0.80
C VAL A 148 3.56 -11.68 -0.61
N ALA A 149 4.11 -10.47 -0.78
CA ALA A 149 4.29 -9.85 -2.09
C ALA A 149 5.21 -10.69 -2.99
N TYR A 150 6.35 -11.17 -2.45
CA TYR A 150 7.24 -12.08 -3.15
C TYR A 150 6.53 -13.37 -3.59
N CYS A 151 5.88 -14.07 -2.64
CA CYS A 151 5.15 -15.31 -2.94
C CYS A 151 4.04 -15.09 -3.99
N SER A 152 3.32 -13.97 -3.90
CA SER A 152 2.25 -13.62 -4.86
C SER A 152 2.80 -13.46 -6.27
N GLU A 153 3.96 -12.80 -6.41
CA GLU A 153 4.61 -12.63 -7.71
C GLU A 153 5.12 -13.97 -8.28
N GLN A 154 5.75 -14.81 -7.45
CA GLN A 154 6.22 -16.14 -7.87
C GLN A 154 5.06 -17.03 -8.33
N MET A 155 3.92 -16.99 -7.63
CA MET A 155 2.72 -17.73 -8.02
C MET A 155 2.11 -17.25 -9.34
N ALA A 156 2.35 -16.00 -9.73
CA ALA A 156 1.88 -15.45 -11.00
C ALA A 156 2.82 -15.83 -12.16
N GLN A 157 4.13 -15.85 -11.93
CA GLN A 157 5.13 -16.33 -12.91
C GLN A 157 4.89 -17.80 -13.32
N HIS A 158 4.57 -18.69 -12.37
CA HIS A 158 4.40 -20.12 -12.62
C HIS A 158 3.05 -20.54 -13.23
N CYS A 159 2.18 -19.59 -13.57
CA CYS A 159 0.88 -19.86 -14.18
C CYS A 159 0.70 -19.22 -15.57
N GLN A 160 1.81 -18.74 -16.14
CA GLN A 160 1.96 -18.40 -17.56
C GLN A 160 2.61 -19.56 -18.30
#